data_AF-A0A9X7B9S1-F1
#
_entry.id   AF-A0A9X7B9S1-F1
#
_cell.length_a   1.000
_cell.length_b   1.000
_cell.length_c   1.000
_cell.angle_alpha   90.00
_cell.angle_beta   90.00
_cell.angle_gamma   90.00
#
_symmetry.space_group_name_H-M   'P 1'
#
loop_
_entity.id
_entity.type
_entity.pdbx_description
1 polymer ?
#
loop_
_entity_poly.entity_id
_entity_poly.type
_entity_poly.pdbx_seq_one_letter_code
_entity_poly.pdbx_strand_id
1 'polypeptide(L)'
;MNKITHNEFYTNYNNLDHTNGAKAAVITSIANTAVIVLQRLLMSRWPAPLTNSEPIWRSNINGEDQRERLLRYDDRGPDIIFRDGFAPNSPIQSIGRYDWSLFEYVCAFMTEDRIPFVSTTRPEVNAEGQIIQWTPNVDENSEFVYEIFAPGGIDVNRSFGEGSPYPEQREITFPGGIRPEFIRSVRQQRLNEPENRWELVRIIINPNFIGEDDLPDIIIPEGTEVVQWNPQNASKHIKEDKIQKDNIDPMKRPGSLKPDPLKDDPKNPRRIPDGEYQIKSSIDQNVVINGSNGQSNLYAYQNNHKDEQIWRFEYNKYKKAYQIISVLSNYVIVANPPKSGTSLRPENQTGEDYGYWRVIQADDGYYQLKNLADTSKVMDLRNSNIQNMTPIQLYDNNGTKAQKWSIDVVDTPLIPEGTYTISTKLNYKKVLDANDTNVMLYNSMNFHTQDWVFKYDVNKKAYKIYTKYFQNKGLFYQKENTNVSVDNIDIPDPDNLRPYWIIEYDLEQGGYLIRSLFNLTQVLHLQGSSTDDRTPILNYVVNFNKNQLWNIAPSQEKGK
;
A
#
# COMPACT_ATOMS: atom_id res chain seq x y z
N MET A 1 3.90 42.34 3.32
CA MET A 1 4.38 42.51 4.71
C MET A 1 3.65 41.51 5.59
N ASN A 2 4.34 40.44 5.97
CA ASN A 2 4.19 39.78 7.26
C ASN A 2 5.53 39.05 7.50
N LYS A 3 6.24 39.48 8.53
CA LYS A 3 7.55 38.97 8.92
C LYS A 3 7.35 37.57 9.49
N ILE A 4 7.82 36.55 8.77
CA ILE A 4 8.09 35.24 9.37
C ILE A 4 9.43 35.39 10.08
N THR A 5 9.38 35.42 11.41
CA THR A 5 10.55 35.51 12.27
C THR A 5 11.37 34.22 12.18
N HIS A 6 12.61 34.35 11.68
CA HIS A 6 13.72 33.45 11.99
C HIS A 6 13.84 33.32 13.51
N ASN A 7 13.45 32.18 14.12
CA ASN A 7 14.04 31.63 15.36
C ASN A 7 13.33 30.39 15.98
N GLU A 8 12.88 29.39 15.20
CA GLU A 8 12.36 28.13 15.80
C GLU A 8 12.80 26.82 15.09
N PHE A 9 13.92 26.79 14.37
CA PHE A 9 14.37 25.57 13.65
C PHE A 9 15.67 24.92 14.13
N TYR A 10 16.27 25.35 15.25
CA TYR A 10 17.56 24.81 15.69
C TYR A 10 17.60 24.44 17.17
N THR A 11 16.90 23.38 17.58
CA THR A 11 17.22 22.59 18.78
C THR A 11 16.50 21.24 18.76
N ASN A 12 17.11 20.21 18.14
CA ASN A 12 17.00 18.77 18.49
C ASN A 12 17.58 17.80 17.42
N TYR A 13 18.67 18.16 16.72
CA TYR A 13 19.17 17.32 15.61
C TYR A 13 20.01 16.10 16.00
N ASN A 14 20.32 15.90 17.29
CA ASN A 14 21.20 14.81 17.75
C ASN A 14 20.51 13.77 18.65
N ASN A 15 19.19 13.84 18.83
CA ASN A 15 18.51 12.83 19.63
C ASN A 15 18.11 11.63 18.76
N LEU A 16 19.03 10.68 18.64
CA LEU A 16 18.86 9.43 17.89
C LEU A 16 17.63 8.63 18.34
N ASP A 17 17.13 8.89 19.55
CA ASP A 17 15.94 8.23 20.07
C ASP A 17 14.63 8.71 19.41
N HIS A 18 14.66 9.81 18.65
CA HIS A 18 13.47 10.36 17.95
C HIS A 18 13.50 10.22 16.42
N THR A 19 14.45 9.46 15.87
CA THR A 19 14.42 9.10 14.45
C THR A 19 13.84 7.70 14.25
N ASN A 20 13.15 7.53 13.12
CA ASN A 20 12.74 6.22 12.63
C ASN A 20 13.90 5.35 12.12
N GLY A 21 15.14 5.85 12.08
CA GLY A 21 16.34 5.06 11.83
C GLY A 21 16.30 4.30 10.51
N ALA A 22 16.49 2.98 10.57
CA ALA A 22 16.39 2.07 9.43
C ALA A 22 15.08 1.25 9.43
N LYS A 23 13.99 1.76 10.04
CA LYS A 23 12.69 1.05 10.12
C LYS A 23 12.13 0.63 8.75
N ALA A 24 12.51 1.29 7.66
CA ALA A 24 12.10 0.91 6.31
C ALA A 24 12.80 -0.34 5.75
N ALA A 25 13.88 -0.82 6.38
CA ALA A 25 14.73 -1.87 5.84
C ALA A 25 13.97 -3.17 5.52
N VAL A 26 14.28 -3.74 4.35
CA VAL A 26 13.88 -5.11 3.96
C VAL A 26 14.58 -6.13 4.86
N ILE A 27 15.82 -5.83 5.26
CA ILE A 27 16.62 -6.70 6.12
C ILE A 27 16.21 -6.47 7.57
N THR A 28 15.42 -7.39 8.11
CA THR A 28 14.82 -7.30 9.45
C THR A 28 15.84 -7.11 10.57
N SER A 29 17.04 -7.69 10.47
CA SER A 29 18.10 -7.48 11.47
C SER A 29 18.57 -6.02 11.51
N ILE A 30 18.65 -5.34 10.36
CA ILE A 30 18.98 -3.91 10.25
C ILE A 30 17.79 -3.07 10.75
N ALA A 31 16.55 -3.41 10.36
CA ALA A 31 15.35 -2.67 10.77
C ALA A 31 15.19 -2.57 12.29
N ASN A 32 15.60 -3.60 13.02
CA ASN A 32 15.51 -3.70 14.48
C ASN A 32 16.78 -3.26 15.22
N THR A 33 17.85 -2.94 14.50
CA THR A 33 19.10 -2.50 15.12
C THR A 33 18.92 -1.07 15.64
N ALA A 34 19.31 -0.84 16.89
CA ALA A 34 19.27 0.49 17.49
C ALA A 34 20.06 1.50 16.63
N VAL A 35 19.48 2.69 16.41
CA VAL A 35 20.05 3.70 15.50
C VAL A 35 21.49 4.08 15.88
N ILE A 36 21.79 4.14 17.18
CA ILE A 36 23.14 4.39 17.69
C ILE A 36 24.17 3.34 17.22
N VAL A 37 23.76 2.08 17.06
CA VAL A 37 24.64 1.01 16.56
C VAL A 37 24.87 1.20 15.07
N LEU A 38 23.82 1.47 14.29
CA LEU A 38 23.93 1.75 12.86
C LEU A 38 24.82 2.97 12.60
N GLN A 39 24.64 4.05 13.37
CA GLN A 39 25.48 5.24 13.28
C GLN A 39 26.97 4.93 13.47
N ARG A 40 27.32 4.12 14.47
CA ARG A 40 28.72 3.71 14.70
C ARG A 40 29.29 2.93 13.52
N LEU A 41 28.49 2.05 12.91
CA LEU A 41 28.89 1.28 11.74
C LEU A 41 29.15 2.22 10.53
N LEU A 42 28.24 3.16 10.28
CA LEU A 42 28.35 4.17 9.22
C LEU A 42 29.62 5.03 9.35
N MET A 43 29.98 5.35 10.59
CA MET A 43 31.14 6.19 10.89
C MET A 43 32.48 5.46 10.83
N SER A 44 32.50 4.14 10.61
CA SER A 44 33.74 3.34 10.59
C SER A 44 34.78 3.80 9.56
N ARG A 45 34.33 4.42 8.46
CA ARG A 45 35.17 5.08 7.45
C ARG A 45 34.72 6.52 7.16
N TRP A 46 34.30 7.25 8.19
CA TRP A 46 33.87 8.64 8.01
C TRP A 46 35.04 9.53 7.58
N PRO A 47 34.93 10.30 6.48
CA PRO A 47 36.02 11.15 6.03
C PRO A 47 36.32 12.28 7.02
N ALA A 48 37.61 12.60 7.19
CA ALA A 48 38.05 13.82 7.84
C ALA A 48 38.76 14.73 6.81
N PRO A 49 38.56 16.07 6.85
CA PRO A 49 37.72 16.85 7.75
C PRO A 49 36.38 17.24 7.10
N LEU A 50 35.30 16.56 7.46
CA LEU A 50 33.95 17.01 7.09
C LEU A 50 33.40 18.00 8.12
N THR A 51 32.49 18.88 7.69
CA THR A 51 31.85 19.89 8.54
C THR A 51 31.00 19.27 9.65
N ASN A 52 30.36 18.14 9.37
CA ASN A 52 29.63 17.34 10.36
C ASN A 52 30.41 16.07 10.69
N SER A 53 30.46 15.73 11.97
CA SER A 53 31.16 14.55 12.48
C SER A 53 30.33 13.26 12.44
N GLU A 54 29.06 13.32 12.04
CA GLU A 54 28.14 12.19 12.11
C GLU A 54 27.06 12.22 11.00
N PRO A 55 26.50 11.05 10.64
CA PRO A 55 25.33 10.97 9.76
C PRO A 55 24.12 11.67 10.36
N ILE A 56 23.39 12.42 9.54
CA ILE A 56 22.13 13.07 9.90
C ILE A 56 20.96 12.24 9.38
N TRP A 57 20.23 11.63 10.30
CA TRP A 57 19.02 10.89 10.01
C TRP A 57 17.85 11.84 9.76
N ARG A 58 16.91 11.45 8.89
CA ARG A 58 15.62 12.13 8.80
C ARG A 58 14.88 11.96 10.12
N SER A 59 14.47 13.09 10.69
CA SER A 59 13.77 13.20 11.97
C SER A 59 12.27 13.27 11.77
N ASN A 60 11.52 12.83 12.77
CA ASN A 60 10.09 13.04 12.88
C ASN A 60 9.81 14.51 13.25
N ILE A 61 8.85 15.17 12.62
CA ILE A 61 8.33 16.44 13.15
C ILE A 61 7.43 16.07 14.34
N ASN A 62 7.75 16.58 15.54
CA ASN A 62 6.96 16.35 16.77
C ASN A 62 6.75 14.88 17.21
N GLY A 63 7.56 13.95 16.71
CA GLY A 63 7.45 12.52 17.03
C GLY A 63 6.48 11.72 16.16
N GLU A 64 5.80 12.35 15.19
CA GLU A 64 4.92 11.67 14.22
C GLU A 64 5.72 11.10 13.03
N ASP A 65 5.29 9.95 12.50
CA ASP A 65 5.93 9.24 11.38
C ASP A 65 5.73 9.94 10.03
N GLN A 66 5.81 11.28 9.96
CA GLN A 66 5.58 12.03 8.73
C GLN A 66 6.57 11.60 7.65
N ARG A 67 6.04 10.95 6.60
CA ARG A 67 6.84 10.43 5.48
C ARG A 67 6.84 11.47 4.37
N GLU A 68 8.02 12.00 4.04
CA GLU A 68 8.16 12.84 2.85
C GLU A 68 8.18 12.00 1.57
N ARG A 69 7.76 12.63 0.47
CA ARG A 69 7.81 12.06 -0.87
C ARG A 69 9.26 11.88 -1.32
N LEU A 70 9.62 10.68 -1.76
CA LEU A 70 10.90 10.35 -2.36
C LEU A 70 10.73 9.66 -3.71
N LEU A 71 11.75 9.75 -4.56
CA LEU A 71 11.79 9.09 -5.86
C LEU A 71 13.00 8.18 -6.00
N ARG A 72 12.85 7.08 -6.75
CA ARG A 72 13.98 6.22 -7.14
C ARG A 72 13.86 5.81 -8.60
N TYR A 73 14.91 6.06 -9.37
CA TYR A 73 15.11 5.47 -10.68
C TYR A 73 15.65 4.05 -10.49
N ASP A 74 15.03 3.06 -11.12
CA ASP A 74 15.49 1.68 -11.03
C ASP A 74 15.23 0.95 -12.35
N ASP A 75 16.14 0.05 -12.73
CA ASP A 75 15.99 -0.71 -13.98
C ASP A 75 15.07 -1.92 -13.81
N ARG A 76 14.79 -2.33 -12.55
CA ARG A 76 13.90 -3.45 -12.24
C ARG A 76 12.44 -3.04 -12.36
N GLY A 77 11.64 -3.93 -12.94
CA GLY A 77 10.20 -3.75 -13.08
C GLY A 77 9.40 -3.88 -11.77
N PRO A 78 8.14 -3.44 -11.77
CA PRO A 78 7.26 -3.45 -10.59
C PRO A 78 7.02 -4.85 -10.04
N ASP A 79 7.09 -5.89 -10.87
CA ASP A 79 6.90 -7.28 -10.47
C ASP A 79 7.95 -7.77 -9.47
N ILE A 80 9.16 -7.20 -9.54
CA ILE A 80 10.21 -7.42 -8.54
C ILE A 80 10.04 -6.44 -7.38
N ILE A 81 9.92 -5.16 -7.68
CA ILE A 81 10.00 -4.10 -6.66
C ILE A 81 8.77 -4.04 -5.74
N PHE A 82 7.54 -4.19 -6.26
CA PHE A 82 6.34 -4.22 -5.42
C PHE A 82 6.18 -5.55 -4.67
N ARG A 83 6.89 -6.61 -5.06
CA ARG A 83 6.94 -7.88 -4.34
C ARG A 83 7.97 -7.88 -3.22
N ASP A 84 9.22 -7.51 -3.54
CA ASP A 84 10.37 -7.70 -2.66
C ASP A 84 10.85 -6.41 -1.99
N GLY A 85 10.37 -5.26 -2.48
CA GLY A 85 10.92 -3.95 -2.13
C GLY A 85 12.27 -3.69 -2.80
N PHE A 86 12.92 -2.61 -2.38
CA PHE A 86 14.30 -2.32 -2.74
C PHE A 86 15.25 -2.99 -1.74
N ALA A 87 15.60 -4.25 -1.99
CA ALA A 87 16.68 -4.89 -1.25
C ALA A 87 18.06 -4.35 -1.70
N PRO A 88 19.05 -4.21 -0.79
CA PRO A 88 20.44 -3.95 -1.17
C PRO A 88 21.01 -5.09 -2.03
N ASN A 89 22.05 -4.81 -2.82
CA ASN A 89 22.69 -5.84 -3.65
C ASN A 89 23.26 -6.94 -2.74
N SER A 90 22.91 -8.20 -3.00
CA SER A 90 23.16 -9.36 -2.12
C SER A 90 22.73 -9.17 -0.65
N PRO A 91 21.45 -9.42 -0.30
CA PRO A 91 20.99 -9.31 1.07
C PRO A 91 21.69 -10.34 1.99
N ILE A 92 22.49 -9.86 2.93
CA ILE A 92 23.23 -10.61 3.93
C ILE A 92 22.55 -10.37 5.29
N GLN A 93 22.09 -11.44 5.94
CA GLN A 93 21.38 -11.30 7.22
C GLN A 93 22.28 -10.83 8.38
N SER A 94 23.58 -11.13 8.30
CA SER A 94 24.56 -10.78 9.33
C SER A 94 25.09 -9.36 9.12
N ILE A 95 24.64 -8.43 9.96
CA ILE A 95 24.98 -7.01 9.91
C ILE A 95 26.49 -6.73 9.85
N GLY A 96 27.31 -7.57 10.49
CA GLY A 96 28.76 -7.41 10.55
C GLY A 96 29.52 -7.81 9.27
N ARG A 97 28.84 -8.35 8.25
CA ARG A 97 29.46 -8.73 6.97
C ARG A 97 29.36 -7.65 5.90
N TYR A 98 28.56 -6.62 6.14
CA TYR A 98 28.41 -5.48 5.24
C TYR A 98 29.58 -4.51 5.33
N ASP A 99 29.87 -3.84 4.22
CA ASP A 99 30.68 -2.62 4.22
C ASP A 99 29.77 -1.43 4.51
N TRP A 100 30.00 -0.78 5.66
CA TRP A 100 29.16 0.30 6.16
C TRP A 100 29.65 1.69 5.76
N SER A 101 30.61 1.78 4.85
CA SER A 101 31.13 3.05 4.36
C SER A 101 30.10 3.83 3.53
N LEU A 102 29.32 4.69 4.20
CA LEU A 102 28.32 5.54 3.54
C LEU A 102 28.98 6.49 2.54
N PHE A 103 30.13 7.07 2.88
CA PHE A 103 30.80 8.02 1.98
C PHE A 103 31.28 7.36 0.68
N GLU A 104 31.92 6.19 0.77
CA GLU A 104 32.36 5.45 -0.42
C GLU A 104 31.16 5.00 -1.28
N TYR A 105 30.03 4.63 -0.64
CA TYR A 105 28.78 4.37 -1.36
C TYR A 105 28.28 5.57 -2.14
N VAL A 106 28.18 6.73 -1.48
CA VAL A 106 27.63 7.94 -2.08
C VAL A 106 28.51 8.43 -3.22
N CYS A 107 29.84 8.31 -3.09
CA CYS A 107 30.80 8.60 -4.15
C CYS A 107 30.78 7.60 -5.32
N ALA A 108 29.94 6.56 -5.28
CA ALA A 108 29.95 5.46 -6.25
C ALA A 108 31.30 4.74 -6.35
N PHE A 109 32.09 4.72 -5.27
CA PHE A 109 33.41 4.08 -5.21
C PHE A 109 33.36 2.63 -4.77
N MET A 110 32.21 2.15 -4.27
CA MET A 110 32.04 0.75 -3.90
C MET A 110 31.65 -0.10 -5.11
N THR A 111 32.49 -1.07 -5.44
CA THR A 111 32.29 -2.01 -6.57
C THR A 111 32.06 -3.46 -6.10
N GLU A 112 31.88 -3.69 -4.79
CA GLU A 112 31.66 -5.03 -4.20
C GLU A 112 30.19 -5.31 -3.89
N ASP A 113 29.83 -6.59 -3.76
CA ASP A 113 28.46 -7.05 -3.47
C ASP A 113 28.03 -6.86 -2.00
N ARG A 114 28.82 -6.19 -1.15
CA ARG A 114 28.58 -6.08 0.31
C ARG A 114 28.05 -4.71 0.73
N ILE A 115 27.12 -4.16 -0.05
CA ILE A 115 26.59 -2.81 0.15
C ILE A 115 25.21 -2.91 0.83
N PRO A 116 25.02 -2.36 2.05
CA PRO A 116 23.73 -2.41 2.73
C PRO A 116 22.79 -1.26 2.32
N PHE A 117 23.15 -0.43 1.33
CA PHE A 117 22.46 0.83 1.07
C PHE A 117 21.60 0.81 -0.18
N VAL A 118 20.50 1.56 -0.13
CA VAL A 118 19.66 1.92 -1.29
C VAL A 118 19.46 3.44 -1.28
N SER A 119 19.74 4.09 -2.40
CA SER A 119 19.56 5.53 -2.56
C SER A 119 18.19 5.89 -3.12
N THR A 120 17.74 7.09 -2.77
CA THR A 120 16.56 7.77 -3.33
C THR A 120 16.89 9.27 -3.49
N THR A 121 16.05 10.03 -4.18
CA THR A 121 16.17 11.49 -4.31
C THR A 121 14.93 12.19 -3.76
N ARG A 122 15.14 13.34 -3.11
CA ARG A 122 14.07 14.22 -2.62
C ARG A 122 13.69 15.26 -3.70
N PRO A 123 12.45 15.26 -4.21
CA PRO A 123 11.94 16.36 -5.01
C PRO A 123 11.69 17.61 -4.14
N GLU A 124 11.91 18.80 -4.70
CA GLU A 124 11.69 20.10 -4.04
C GLU A 124 10.75 20.97 -4.86
N VAL A 125 10.12 21.97 -4.24
CA VAL A 125 9.36 22.99 -4.95
C VAL A 125 10.25 24.23 -5.09
N ASN A 126 10.49 24.68 -6.32
CA ASN A 126 11.29 25.87 -6.58
C ASN A 126 10.51 27.17 -6.28
N ALA A 127 11.18 28.33 -6.42
CA ALA A 127 10.59 29.64 -6.13
C ALA A 127 9.35 29.95 -7.00
N GLU A 128 9.24 29.32 -8.17
CA GLU A 128 8.14 29.43 -9.11
C GLU A 128 6.99 28.44 -8.84
N GLY A 129 7.09 27.62 -7.79
CA GLY A 129 6.07 26.62 -7.43
C GLY A 129 6.13 25.34 -8.26
N GLN A 130 7.20 25.10 -9.02
CA GLN A 130 7.39 23.88 -9.81
C GLN A 130 8.14 22.84 -8.99
N ILE A 131 7.71 21.58 -9.11
CA ILE A 131 8.47 20.45 -8.58
C ILE A 131 9.75 20.29 -9.42
N ILE A 132 10.90 20.26 -8.76
CA ILE A 132 12.22 19.95 -9.32
C ILE A 132 12.76 18.68 -8.66
N GLN A 133 13.44 17.84 -9.42
CA GLN A 133 13.98 16.56 -8.95
C GLN A 133 15.27 16.22 -9.66
N TRP A 134 16.15 15.45 -9.01
CA TRP A 134 17.29 14.90 -9.70
C TRP A 134 16.84 13.87 -10.74
N THR A 135 17.39 13.94 -11.94
CA THR A 135 17.05 13.07 -13.07
C THR A 135 18.33 12.62 -13.77
N PRO A 136 18.53 11.31 -14.02
CA PRO A 136 19.65 10.82 -14.82
C PRO A 136 19.75 11.47 -16.20
N ASN A 137 20.93 11.44 -16.79
CA ASN A 137 21.11 11.79 -18.20
C ASN A 137 20.32 10.84 -19.11
N VAL A 138 19.99 11.27 -20.33
CA VAL A 138 19.06 10.54 -21.20
C VAL A 138 19.52 9.10 -21.46
N ASP A 139 20.82 8.89 -21.67
CA ASP A 139 21.42 7.58 -21.96
C ASP A 139 21.57 6.68 -20.71
N GLU A 140 21.49 7.29 -19.53
CA GLU A 140 21.67 6.68 -18.20
C GLU A 140 20.35 6.38 -17.49
N ASN A 141 19.24 6.90 -18.04
CA ASN A 141 17.95 6.88 -17.40
C ASN A 141 17.35 5.46 -17.34
N SER A 142 16.48 5.26 -16.35
CA SER A 142 15.80 4.00 -16.12
C SER A 142 14.38 4.04 -16.67
N GLU A 143 13.85 2.88 -17.07
CA GLU A 143 12.47 2.75 -17.51
C GLU A 143 11.45 3.02 -16.39
N PHE A 144 11.84 2.82 -15.13
CA PHE A 144 10.96 2.92 -13.98
C PHE A 144 11.40 4.00 -13.00
N VAL A 145 10.46 4.84 -12.59
CA VAL A 145 10.63 5.85 -11.55
C VAL A 145 9.61 5.60 -10.45
N TYR A 146 10.08 5.08 -9.32
CA TYR A 146 9.25 4.71 -8.17
C TYR A 146 9.02 5.88 -7.24
N GLU A 147 7.82 5.96 -6.70
CA GLU A 147 7.42 6.92 -5.67
C GLU A 147 7.31 6.23 -4.31
N ILE A 148 7.98 6.82 -3.32
CA ILE A 148 8.26 6.16 -2.04
C ILE A 148 7.89 7.11 -0.90
N PHE A 149 7.24 6.57 0.13
CA PHE A 149 6.94 7.21 1.40
C PHE A 149 7.38 6.25 2.51
N ALA A 150 8.68 6.29 2.84
CA ALA A 150 9.31 5.37 3.77
C ALA A 150 9.77 6.08 5.05
N PRO A 151 9.67 5.43 6.23
CA PRO A 151 10.17 5.97 7.49
C PRO A 151 11.71 5.94 7.57
N GLY A 152 12.31 6.89 8.28
CA GLY A 152 13.75 6.89 8.57
C GLY A 152 14.61 7.34 7.39
N GLY A 153 15.80 6.77 7.20
CA GLY A 153 16.74 7.16 6.12
C GLY A 153 17.68 8.32 6.49
N ILE A 154 18.81 8.42 5.79
CA ILE A 154 19.91 9.34 6.07
C ILE A 154 19.91 10.45 5.03
N ASP A 155 19.94 11.70 5.47
CA ASP A 155 20.08 12.86 4.59
C ASP A 155 21.56 13.09 4.28
N VAL A 156 21.99 12.72 3.08
CA VAL A 156 23.40 12.72 2.67
C VAL A 156 24.00 14.11 2.67
N ASN A 157 23.28 15.08 2.12
CA ASN A 157 23.74 16.46 2.02
C ASN A 157 23.88 17.09 3.39
N ARG A 158 22.91 16.86 4.27
CA ARG A 158 23.03 17.32 5.65
C ARG A 158 24.16 16.59 6.37
N SER A 159 24.36 15.29 6.14
CA SER A 159 25.43 14.51 6.77
C SER A 159 26.84 14.99 6.40
N PHE A 160 27.07 15.38 5.15
CA PHE A 160 28.41 15.73 4.67
C PHE A 160 28.64 17.24 4.48
N GLY A 161 27.57 18.06 4.51
CA GLY A 161 27.63 19.50 4.32
C GLY A 161 28.31 19.87 3.00
N GLU A 162 29.25 20.81 3.04
CA GLU A 162 30.06 21.19 1.87
C GLU A 162 30.90 20.05 1.28
N GLY A 163 31.13 18.97 2.05
CA GLY A 163 31.84 17.78 1.58
C GLY A 163 30.93 16.73 0.93
N SER A 164 29.64 17.02 0.72
CA SER A 164 28.77 16.13 -0.06
C SER A 164 29.28 16.04 -1.50
N PRO A 165 29.51 14.83 -2.04
CA PRO A 165 30.10 14.66 -3.38
C PRO A 165 29.12 15.05 -4.50
N TYR A 166 27.81 14.90 -4.27
CA TYR A 166 26.76 15.16 -5.26
C TYR A 166 25.56 15.88 -4.64
N PRO A 167 25.72 17.15 -4.20
CA PRO A 167 24.70 17.89 -3.48
C PRO A 167 23.39 18.09 -4.26
N GLU A 168 23.45 18.07 -5.59
CA GLU A 168 22.30 18.17 -6.50
C GLU A 168 21.45 16.90 -6.56
N GLN A 169 21.96 15.74 -6.13
CA GLN A 169 21.18 14.50 -6.09
C GLN A 169 20.09 14.52 -5.03
N ARG A 170 20.19 15.41 -4.03
CA ARG A 170 19.27 15.48 -2.89
C ARG A 170 19.04 14.10 -2.27
N GLU A 171 20.14 13.38 -2.10
CA GLU A 171 20.10 11.96 -1.83
C GLU A 171 19.63 11.66 -0.40
N ILE A 172 18.65 10.76 -0.31
CA ILE A 172 18.28 10.09 0.95
C ILE A 172 18.65 8.62 0.83
N THR A 173 19.53 8.15 1.71
CA THR A 173 20.05 6.78 1.69
C THR A 173 19.40 5.94 2.79
N PHE A 174 18.97 4.72 2.45
CA PHE A 174 18.35 3.77 3.35
C PHE A 174 19.26 2.57 3.61
N PRO A 175 19.75 2.38 4.84
CA PRO A 175 20.39 1.14 5.25
C PRO A 175 19.39 -0.01 5.29
N GLY A 176 19.76 -1.17 4.75
CA GLY A 176 18.93 -2.37 4.67
C GLY A 176 17.82 -2.32 3.62
N GLY A 177 17.77 -1.28 2.79
CA GLY A 177 16.79 -1.15 1.72
C GLY A 177 15.46 -0.54 2.14
N ILE A 178 14.43 -0.74 1.32
CA ILE A 178 13.07 -0.20 1.52
C ILE A 178 12.04 -1.28 1.22
N ARG A 179 11.20 -1.63 2.21
CA ARG A 179 10.13 -2.62 2.05
C ARG A 179 9.01 -2.16 1.08
N PRO A 180 8.35 -3.10 0.40
CA PRO A 180 7.39 -2.80 -0.66
C PRO A 180 6.18 -1.98 -0.20
N GLU A 181 5.73 -2.13 1.05
CA GLU A 181 4.58 -1.38 1.59
C GLU A 181 4.81 0.13 1.68
N PHE A 182 6.06 0.60 1.55
CA PHE A 182 6.40 2.02 1.51
C PHE A 182 6.50 2.58 0.08
N ILE A 183 6.27 1.75 -0.93
CA ILE A 183 6.38 2.13 -2.34
C ILE A 183 4.96 2.28 -2.88
N ARG A 184 4.56 3.50 -3.23
CA ARG A 184 3.17 3.82 -3.59
C ARG A 184 2.85 3.53 -5.04
N SER A 185 3.74 3.94 -5.93
CA SER A 185 3.52 3.86 -7.37
C SER A 185 4.83 3.80 -8.15
N VAL A 186 4.73 3.46 -9.43
CA VAL A 186 5.83 3.57 -10.38
C VAL A 186 5.34 4.24 -11.66
N ARG A 187 6.13 5.18 -12.16
CA ARG A 187 6.00 5.74 -13.50
C ARG A 187 6.80 4.85 -14.44
N GLN A 188 6.14 4.23 -15.41
CA GLN A 188 6.84 3.57 -16.52
C GLN A 188 7.00 4.58 -17.65
N GLN A 189 8.24 4.76 -18.11
CA GLN A 189 8.60 5.69 -19.17
C GLN A 189 9.33 4.99 -20.31
N ARG A 190 9.29 5.58 -21.51
CA ARG A 190 9.98 5.05 -22.69
C ARG A 190 10.78 6.14 -23.36
N LEU A 191 11.97 5.81 -23.86
CA LEU A 191 12.75 6.71 -24.71
C LEU A 191 12.07 6.88 -26.06
N ASN A 192 11.74 8.12 -26.40
CA ASN A 192 11.42 8.54 -27.75
C ASN A 192 12.75 8.86 -28.45
N GLU A 193 13.29 7.90 -29.19
CA GLU A 193 14.60 8.02 -29.85
C GLU A 193 14.70 9.23 -30.79
N PRO A 194 13.69 9.53 -31.65
CA PRO A 194 13.74 10.72 -32.50
C PRO A 194 13.89 12.04 -31.75
N GLU A 195 13.22 12.18 -30.60
CA GLU A 195 13.24 13.40 -29.79
C GLU A 195 14.31 13.38 -28.69
N ASN A 196 15.03 12.27 -28.55
CA ASN A 196 16.01 12.00 -27.50
C ASN A 196 15.51 12.37 -26.10
N ARG A 197 14.26 11.98 -25.79
CA ARG A 197 13.61 12.30 -24.51
C ARG A 197 12.77 11.15 -24.00
N TRP A 198 12.67 11.03 -22.68
CA TRP A 198 11.83 10.03 -22.04
C TRP A 198 10.40 10.54 -21.88
N GLU A 199 9.44 9.69 -22.18
CA GLU A 199 8.01 10.01 -22.15
C GLU A 199 7.28 9.05 -21.22
N LEU A 200 6.35 9.58 -20.42
CA LEU A 200 5.52 8.77 -19.54
C LEU A 200 4.57 7.90 -20.38
N VAL A 201 4.60 6.59 -20.13
CA VAL A 201 3.70 5.62 -20.76
C VAL A 201 2.48 5.42 -19.87
N ARG A 202 2.70 5.07 -18.61
CA ARG A 202 1.65 4.78 -17.63
C ARG A 202 2.13 4.93 -16.19
N ILE A 203 1.17 4.97 -15.28
CA ILE A 203 1.42 4.91 -13.84
C ILE A 203 0.83 3.61 -13.32
N ILE A 204 1.64 2.85 -12.56
CA ILE A 204 1.23 1.59 -11.96
C ILE A 204 1.18 1.78 -10.45
N ILE A 205 0.03 1.51 -9.84
CA ILE A 205 -0.23 1.68 -8.41
C ILE A 205 0.07 0.39 -7.67
N ASN A 206 0.79 0.50 -6.54
CA ASN A 206 0.99 -0.61 -5.64
C ASN A 206 -0.22 -0.74 -4.69
N PRO A 207 -1.02 -1.82 -4.76
CA PRO A 207 -2.15 -2.01 -3.87
C PRO A 207 -1.74 -2.29 -2.42
N ASN A 208 -0.50 -2.73 -2.18
CA ASN A 208 0.02 -3.07 -0.86
C ASN A 208 0.63 -1.85 -0.14
N PHE A 209 0.51 -0.66 -0.71
CA PHE A 209 1.02 0.56 -0.10
C PHE A 209 0.27 0.89 1.19
N ILE A 210 1.00 1.10 2.28
CA ILE A 210 0.46 1.54 3.57
C ILE A 210 0.83 3.01 3.76
N GLY A 211 -0.06 3.87 3.29
CA GLY A 211 0.06 5.32 3.42
C GLY A 211 -0.51 5.89 4.71
N GLU A 212 -0.22 7.15 4.97
CA GLU A 212 -0.95 7.99 5.93
C GLU A 212 -2.09 8.72 5.19
N ASP A 213 -3.12 9.14 5.91
CA ASP A 213 -4.34 9.73 5.33
C ASP A 213 -4.08 11.11 4.68
N ASP A 214 -2.95 11.76 5.00
CA ASP A 214 -2.58 13.11 4.60
C ASP A 214 -1.59 13.19 3.42
N LEU A 215 -1.30 12.05 2.77
CA LEU A 215 -0.35 12.02 1.66
C LEU A 215 -0.85 12.82 0.45
N PRO A 216 0.05 13.54 -0.26
CA PRO A 216 -0.33 14.29 -1.46
C PRO A 216 -0.78 13.34 -2.57
N ASP A 217 -1.74 13.76 -3.39
CA ASP A 217 -2.24 12.96 -4.49
C ASP A 217 -1.14 12.52 -5.48
N ILE A 218 -1.39 11.41 -6.17
CA ILE A 218 -0.58 11.05 -7.32
C ILE A 218 -0.92 12.01 -8.46
N ILE A 219 0.11 12.61 -9.03
CA ILE A 219 0.00 13.48 -10.20
C ILE A 219 -0.17 12.60 -11.44
N ILE A 220 -1.32 12.71 -12.11
CA ILE A 220 -1.64 11.87 -13.29
C ILE A 220 -1.98 12.77 -14.49
N PRO A 221 -1.03 12.99 -15.42
CA PRO A 221 -1.27 13.81 -16.61
C PRO A 221 -2.44 13.30 -17.45
N GLU A 222 -3.13 14.21 -18.12
CA GLU A 222 -4.27 13.85 -18.97
C GLU A 222 -3.85 12.86 -20.08
N GLY A 223 -4.65 11.81 -20.27
CA GLY A 223 -4.36 10.76 -21.25
C GLY A 223 -3.40 9.67 -20.81
N THR A 224 -2.74 9.81 -19.65
CA THR A 224 -1.91 8.74 -19.06
C THR A 224 -2.78 7.58 -18.57
N GLU A 225 -2.39 6.36 -18.93
CA GLU A 225 -2.97 5.12 -18.43
C GLU A 225 -2.59 4.90 -16.96
N VAL A 226 -3.54 4.46 -16.15
CA VAL A 226 -3.35 4.18 -14.72
C VAL A 226 -3.78 2.75 -14.45
N VAL A 227 -2.87 1.92 -13.95
CA VAL A 227 -3.09 0.48 -13.80
C VAL A 227 -2.81 0.07 -12.36
N GLN A 228 -3.62 -0.82 -11.81
CA GLN A 228 -3.33 -1.46 -10.54
C GLN A 228 -2.32 -2.59 -10.77
N TRP A 229 -1.23 -2.65 -10.00
CA TRP A 229 -0.34 -3.78 -10.07
C TRP A 229 -1.03 -5.06 -9.60
N ASN A 230 -0.82 -6.17 -10.32
CA ASN A 230 -1.32 -7.48 -9.96
C ASN A 230 -0.14 -8.44 -9.68
N PRO A 231 0.09 -8.86 -8.43
CA PRO A 231 1.19 -9.76 -8.06
C PRO A 231 1.17 -11.11 -8.78
N GLN A 232 0.04 -11.53 -9.33
CA GLN A 232 -0.06 -12.80 -10.04
C GLN A 232 0.66 -12.79 -11.39
N ASN A 233 0.77 -11.62 -12.03
CA ASN A 233 1.51 -11.48 -13.29
C ASN A 233 3.02 -11.51 -13.08
N ALA A 234 3.50 -11.14 -11.88
CA ALA A 234 4.92 -11.15 -11.53
C ALA A 234 5.59 -12.52 -11.66
N SER A 235 4.83 -13.60 -11.52
CA SER A 235 5.34 -14.98 -11.68
C SER A 235 5.59 -15.36 -13.14
N LYS A 236 4.91 -14.71 -14.10
CA LYS A 236 5.01 -15.02 -15.54
C LYS A 236 6.15 -14.25 -16.21
N HIS A 237 6.54 -13.08 -15.68
CA HIS A 237 7.53 -12.19 -16.29
C HIS A 237 8.96 -12.28 -15.70
N ILE A 238 9.21 -13.21 -14.76
CA ILE A 238 10.55 -13.46 -14.17
C ILE A 238 11.66 -13.68 -15.23
N LYS A 239 11.30 -14.04 -16.47
CA LYS A 239 12.25 -14.26 -17.56
C LYS A 239 12.60 -13.01 -18.40
N GLU A 240 11.90 -11.89 -18.26
CA GLU A 240 12.07 -10.72 -19.14
C GLU A 240 12.45 -9.41 -18.41
N ASP A 241 12.38 -9.36 -17.08
CA ASP A 241 12.87 -8.19 -16.34
C ASP A 241 14.39 -8.08 -16.49
N LYS A 242 14.83 -7.00 -17.16
CA LYS A 242 16.24 -6.71 -17.41
C LYS A 242 17.03 -6.82 -16.09
N ILE A 243 17.96 -7.77 -16.05
CA ILE A 243 19.07 -7.75 -15.10
C ILE A 243 19.73 -6.38 -15.23
N GLN A 244 20.02 -5.74 -14.09
CA GLN A 244 20.57 -4.39 -13.95
C GLN A 244 21.55 -4.08 -15.10
N LYS A 245 21.33 -2.96 -15.80
CA LYS A 245 22.03 -2.62 -17.06
C LYS A 245 23.55 -2.66 -16.90
N ASP A 246 24.03 -2.32 -15.70
CA ASP A 246 25.40 -2.39 -15.19
C ASP A 246 25.37 -2.71 -13.68
N ASN A 247 26.46 -3.19 -13.08
CA ASN A 247 26.53 -3.49 -11.62
C ASN A 247 26.55 -2.23 -10.72
N ILE A 248 26.07 -1.09 -11.25
CA ILE A 248 26.06 0.23 -10.60
C ILE A 248 24.60 0.55 -10.24
N ASP A 249 24.36 0.97 -9.00
CA ASP A 249 23.04 1.46 -8.55
C ASP A 249 22.59 2.60 -9.48
N PRO A 250 21.41 2.53 -10.13
CA PRO A 250 20.96 3.56 -11.08
C PRO A 250 20.94 4.98 -10.52
N MET A 251 20.79 5.11 -9.21
CA MET A 251 20.84 6.40 -8.51
C MET A 251 22.26 7.01 -8.43
N LYS A 252 23.29 6.27 -8.82
CA LYS A 252 24.70 6.72 -8.86
C LYS A 252 25.17 7.09 -10.26
N ARG A 253 24.31 6.97 -11.28
CA ARG A 253 24.63 7.37 -12.65
C ARG A 253 24.69 8.90 -12.76
N PRO A 254 25.38 9.46 -13.77
CA PRO A 254 25.36 10.90 -14.02
C PRO A 254 23.95 11.46 -14.24
N GLY A 255 23.65 12.60 -13.62
CA GLY A 255 22.35 13.27 -13.71
C GLY A 255 22.40 14.72 -13.24
N SER A 256 21.24 15.38 -13.25
CA SER A 256 21.10 16.79 -12.85
C SER A 256 19.69 17.10 -12.35
N LEU A 257 19.52 18.21 -11.62
CA LEU A 257 18.20 18.71 -11.25
C LEU A 257 17.44 19.18 -12.49
N LYS A 258 16.23 18.67 -12.68
CA LYS A 258 15.30 19.06 -13.75
C LYS A 258 13.91 19.25 -13.17
N PRO A 259 13.06 20.10 -13.76
CA PRO A 259 11.63 20.13 -13.44
C PRO A 259 11.02 18.73 -13.59
N ASP A 260 10.08 18.36 -12.71
CA ASP A 260 9.29 17.13 -12.88
C ASP A 260 8.68 17.18 -14.29
N PRO A 261 8.96 16.19 -15.15
CA PRO A 261 8.37 16.15 -16.48
C PRO A 261 6.84 16.12 -16.43
N LEU A 262 6.26 15.71 -15.30
CA LEU A 262 4.82 15.77 -15.06
C LEU A 262 4.49 17.12 -14.43
N LYS A 263 3.76 17.96 -15.18
CA LYS A 263 3.15 19.16 -14.61
C LYS A 263 1.90 18.76 -13.84
N ASP A 264 1.82 19.16 -12.58
CA ASP A 264 0.58 19.14 -11.81
C ASP A 264 -0.52 19.87 -12.59
N ASP A 265 -1.60 19.15 -12.92
CA ASP A 265 -2.85 19.80 -13.31
C ASP A 265 -3.82 19.69 -12.13
N PRO A 266 -3.90 20.72 -11.27
CA PRO A 266 -4.78 20.72 -10.12
C PRO A 266 -6.27 20.69 -10.52
N LYS A 267 -6.60 20.79 -11.81
CA LYS A 267 -7.96 20.73 -12.32
C LYS A 267 -8.38 19.34 -12.77
N ASN A 268 -7.48 18.36 -12.81
CA ASN A 268 -7.85 17.00 -13.18
C ASN A 268 -8.46 16.25 -11.99
N PRO A 269 -9.60 15.55 -12.19
CA PRO A 269 -10.18 14.72 -11.14
C PRO A 269 -9.21 13.59 -10.77
N ARG A 270 -9.11 13.29 -9.47
CA ARG A 270 -8.37 12.13 -8.96
C ARG A 270 -8.87 10.87 -9.67
N ARG A 271 -7.94 10.07 -10.19
CA ARG A 271 -8.25 8.84 -10.91
C ARG A 271 -7.82 7.63 -10.10
N ILE A 272 -8.77 6.72 -9.87
CA ILE A 272 -8.44 5.35 -9.48
C ILE A 272 -8.05 4.54 -10.73
N PRO A 273 -7.22 3.50 -10.61
CA PRO A 273 -6.88 2.65 -11.74
C PRO A 273 -8.11 1.99 -12.36
N ASP A 274 -8.05 1.69 -13.66
CA ASP A 274 -9.05 0.81 -14.26
C ASP A 274 -8.89 -0.60 -13.66
N GLY A 275 -10.01 -1.28 -13.41
CA GLY A 275 -9.97 -2.57 -12.71
C GLY A 275 -11.30 -2.97 -12.11
N GLU A 276 -11.30 -4.11 -11.40
CA GLU A 276 -12.47 -4.65 -10.73
C GLU A 276 -12.45 -4.31 -9.24
N TYR A 277 -13.59 -3.82 -8.75
CA TYR A 277 -13.73 -3.30 -7.40
C TYR A 277 -15.05 -3.73 -6.76
N GLN A 278 -15.08 -3.80 -5.42
CA GLN A 278 -16.32 -3.71 -4.66
C GLN A 278 -16.57 -2.26 -4.27
N ILE A 279 -17.84 -1.84 -4.28
CA ILE A 279 -18.25 -0.51 -3.81
C ILE A 279 -18.95 -0.72 -2.46
N LYS A 280 -18.26 -0.39 -1.37
CA LYS A 280 -18.71 -0.64 0.01
C LYS A 280 -19.22 0.64 0.67
N SER A 281 -20.26 0.56 1.49
CA SER A 281 -20.80 1.72 2.20
C SER A 281 -19.82 2.21 3.27
N SER A 282 -19.69 3.53 3.43
CA SER A 282 -18.97 4.12 4.57
C SER A 282 -19.73 4.00 5.90
N ILE A 283 -21.00 3.58 5.90
CA ILE A 283 -21.78 3.35 7.12
C ILE A 283 -21.45 1.99 7.74
N ASP A 284 -21.28 0.97 6.89
CA ASP A 284 -20.91 -0.39 7.27
C ASP A 284 -20.18 -1.02 6.08
N GLN A 285 -18.90 -1.34 6.25
CA GLN A 285 -18.08 -1.94 5.20
C GLN A 285 -18.51 -3.37 4.84
N ASN A 286 -19.36 -4.02 5.64
CA ASN A 286 -20.00 -5.28 5.28
C ASN A 286 -21.17 -5.10 4.32
N VAL A 287 -21.54 -3.88 3.94
CA VAL A 287 -22.65 -3.58 3.03
C VAL A 287 -22.11 -3.03 1.71
N VAL A 288 -22.44 -3.70 0.61
CA VAL A 288 -21.92 -3.42 -0.73
C VAL A 288 -23.02 -3.17 -1.74
N ILE A 289 -22.69 -2.49 -2.84
CA ILE A 289 -23.59 -2.33 -3.97
C ILE A 289 -23.71 -3.66 -4.72
N ASN A 290 -24.94 -4.18 -4.74
CA ASN A 290 -25.29 -5.43 -5.39
C ASN A 290 -26.11 -5.16 -6.67
N GLY A 291 -25.68 -5.78 -7.76
CA GLY A 291 -26.32 -5.74 -9.07
C GLY A 291 -27.28 -6.91 -9.32
N SER A 292 -27.63 -7.09 -10.58
CA SER A 292 -28.38 -8.25 -11.08
C SER A 292 -27.93 -8.60 -12.49
N ASN A 293 -28.41 -9.73 -13.04
CA ASN A 293 -28.15 -10.14 -14.42
C ASN A 293 -28.78 -9.21 -15.49
N GLY A 294 -29.48 -8.13 -15.10
CA GLY A 294 -29.97 -7.08 -16.00
C GLY A 294 -31.25 -6.38 -15.54
N GLN A 295 -31.36 -5.07 -15.86
CA GLN A 295 -32.52 -4.17 -15.76
C GLN A 295 -33.24 -4.02 -14.40
N SER A 296 -32.78 -4.69 -13.34
CA SER A 296 -33.29 -4.48 -11.99
C SER A 296 -32.50 -3.38 -11.29
N ASN A 297 -33.11 -2.72 -10.31
CA ASN A 297 -32.43 -1.70 -9.52
C ASN A 297 -31.25 -2.31 -8.74
N LEU A 298 -30.22 -1.49 -8.55
CA LEU A 298 -29.15 -1.76 -7.60
C LEU A 298 -29.67 -1.63 -6.17
N TYR A 299 -29.12 -2.43 -5.28
CA TYR A 299 -29.44 -2.38 -3.86
C TYR A 299 -28.22 -2.64 -2.99
N ALA A 300 -28.27 -2.16 -1.77
CA ALA A 300 -27.37 -2.57 -0.71
C ALA A 300 -27.62 -4.03 -0.33
N TYR A 301 -26.55 -4.78 -0.16
CA TYR A 301 -26.61 -6.15 0.34
C TYR A 301 -25.37 -6.47 1.17
N GLN A 302 -25.49 -7.41 2.09
CA GLN A 302 -24.34 -7.93 2.85
C GLN A 302 -23.27 -8.49 1.90
N ASN A 303 -22.00 -8.24 2.20
CA ASN A 303 -20.87 -8.69 1.38
C ASN A 303 -20.79 -10.22 1.41
N ASN A 304 -21.05 -10.83 0.26
CA ASN A 304 -20.93 -12.27 0.05
C ASN A 304 -19.84 -12.60 -0.99
N HIS A 305 -19.05 -11.60 -1.40
CA HIS A 305 -17.93 -11.75 -2.35
C HIS A 305 -18.32 -12.45 -3.66
N LYS A 306 -19.52 -12.17 -4.17
CA LYS A 306 -20.02 -12.76 -5.42
C LYS A 306 -19.86 -11.79 -6.60
N ASP A 307 -19.92 -12.32 -7.81
CA ASP A 307 -19.81 -11.56 -9.06
C ASP A 307 -20.85 -10.44 -9.18
N GLU A 308 -22.07 -10.60 -8.62
CA GLU A 308 -23.07 -9.51 -8.56
C GLU A 308 -22.64 -8.30 -7.69
N GLN A 309 -21.57 -8.41 -6.92
CA GLN A 309 -21.02 -7.36 -6.04
C GLN A 309 -19.70 -6.78 -6.55
N ILE A 310 -19.29 -7.17 -7.76
CA ILE A 310 -18.03 -6.75 -8.38
C ILE A 310 -18.33 -5.86 -9.60
N TRP A 311 -17.60 -4.76 -9.67
CA TRP A 311 -17.80 -3.69 -10.64
C TRP A 311 -16.48 -3.33 -11.31
N ARG A 312 -16.45 -3.36 -12.65
CA ARG A 312 -15.31 -2.93 -13.44
C ARG A 312 -15.39 -1.44 -13.73
N PHE A 313 -14.39 -0.68 -13.31
CA PHE A 313 -14.26 0.75 -13.58
C PHE A 313 -13.41 0.93 -14.84
N GLU A 314 -13.94 1.68 -15.81
CA GLU A 314 -13.26 2.01 -17.06
C GLU A 314 -13.29 3.54 -17.28
N TYR A 315 -12.12 4.18 -17.26
CA TYR A 315 -12.01 5.63 -17.38
C TYR A 315 -12.11 6.12 -18.82
N ASN A 316 -13.01 7.08 -19.08
CA ASN A 316 -13.11 7.77 -20.35
C ASN A 316 -12.38 9.12 -20.30
N LYS A 317 -11.22 9.19 -20.96
CA LYS A 317 -10.38 10.41 -20.99
C LYS A 317 -11.07 11.64 -21.58
N TYR A 318 -12.01 11.48 -22.52
CA TYR A 318 -12.70 12.60 -23.15
C TYR A 318 -13.82 13.16 -22.27
N LYS A 319 -14.52 12.29 -21.53
CA LYS A 319 -15.58 12.69 -20.59
C LYS A 319 -15.05 13.05 -19.19
N LYS A 320 -13.80 12.68 -18.89
CA LYS A 320 -13.18 12.79 -17.57
C LYS A 320 -14.01 12.14 -16.47
N ALA A 321 -14.51 10.93 -16.75
CA ALA A 321 -15.43 10.18 -15.90
C ALA A 321 -15.35 8.67 -16.23
N TYR A 322 -15.83 7.83 -15.30
CA TYR A 322 -15.84 6.38 -15.42
C TYR A 322 -17.18 5.87 -15.94
N GLN A 323 -17.15 4.80 -16.74
CA GLN A 323 -18.23 3.84 -16.74
C GLN A 323 -17.97 2.82 -15.63
N ILE A 324 -19.03 2.42 -14.93
CA ILE A 324 -18.97 1.41 -13.86
C ILE A 324 -19.80 0.23 -14.35
N ILE A 325 -19.12 -0.88 -14.65
CA ILE A 325 -19.66 -1.99 -15.43
C ILE A 325 -19.83 -3.21 -14.53
N SER A 326 -21.02 -3.80 -14.51
CA SER A 326 -21.26 -5.06 -13.82
C SER A 326 -20.46 -6.18 -14.49
N VAL A 327 -19.63 -6.91 -13.74
CA VAL A 327 -18.89 -8.07 -14.30
C VAL A 327 -19.83 -9.21 -14.71
N LEU A 328 -21.00 -9.28 -14.08
CA LEU A 328 -22.02 -10.29 -14.30
C LEU A 328 -22.81 -10.12 -15.61
N SER A 329 -23.08 -8.87 -16.01
CA SER A 329 -23.94 -8.56 -17.17
C SER A 329 -23.25 -7.74 -18.27
N ASN A 330 -22.07 -7.18 -18.01
CA ASN A 330 -21.38 -6.18 -18.83
C ASN A 330 -22.20 -4.89 -19.07
N TYR A 331 -23.20 -4.62 -18.23
CA TYR A 331 -24.02 -3.42 -18.27
C TYR A 331 -23.45 -2.34 -17.36
N VAL A 332 -23.70 -1.08 -17.71
CA VAL A 332 -23.19 0.09 -17.00
C VAL A 332 -24.20 0.55 -15.96
N ILE A 333 -23.74 0.99 -14.78
CA ILE A 333 -24.59 1.67 -13.80
C ILE A 333 -25.05 3.01 -14.37
N VAL A 334 -26.37 3.17 -14.51
CA VAL A 334 -26.98 4.38 -15.06
C VAL A 334 -27.95 5.03 -14.08
N ALA A 335 -28.08 6.35 -14.18
CA ALA A 335 -29.08 7.14 -13.48
C ALA A 335 -30.12 7.66 -14.47
N ASN A 336 -31.05 6.80 -14.91
CA ASN A 336 -32.05 7.14 -15.91
C ASN A 336 -33.48 7.09 -15.35
N PRO A 337 -34.20 8.22 -15.25
CA PRO A 337 -33.78 9.59 -15.62
C PRO A 337 -32.81 10.21 -14.60
N PRO A 338 -31.97 11.20 -14.98
CA PRO A 338 -30.95 11.78 -14.09
C PRO A 338 -31.55 12.81 -13.11
N LYS A 339 -32.40 12.35 -12.19
CA LYS A 339 -33.04 13.18 -11.16
C LYS A 339 -32.92 12.55 -9.77
N SER A 340 -33.05 13.39 -8.75
CA SER A 340 -33.04 12.97 -7.34
C SER A 340 -34.13 11.93 -7.07
N GLY A 341 -33.78 10.86 -6.37
CA GLY A 341 -34.65 9.72 -6.06
C GLY A 341 -34.68 8.62 -7.14
N THR A 342 -34.04 8.80 -8.29
CA THR A 342 -33.95 7.74 -9.31
C THR A 342 -33.17 6.56 -8.77
N SER A 343 -33.77 5.36 -8.74
CA SER A 343 -33.04 4.14 -8.44
C SER A 343 -32.03 3.86 -9.55
N LEU A 344 -30.78 3.60 -9.18
CA LEU A 344 -29.74 3.22 -10.14
C LEU A 344 -29.97 1.79 -10.60
N ARG A 345 -29.59 1.48 -11.84
CA ARG A 345 -29.71 0.13 -12.41
C ARG A 345 -28.61 -0.13 -13.44
N PRO A 346 -28.24 -1.39 -13.70
CA PRO A 346 -27.37 -1.75 -14.80
C PRO A 346 -28.18 -1.80 -16.10
N GLU A 347 -27.77 -1.04 -17.11
CA GLU A 347 -28.36 -1.04 -18.45
C GLU A 347 -27.32 -1.23 -19.56
N ASN A 348 -27.76 -1.79 -20.69
CA ASN A 348 -26.96 -1.84 -21.90
C ASN A 348 -26.91 -0.44 -22.53
N GLN A 349 -25.87 0.32 -22.23
CA GLN A 349 -25.73 1.68 -22.72
C GLN A 349 -24.26 2.12 -22.76
N THR A 350 -23.86 2.74 -23.87
CA THR A 350 -22.52 3.29 -24.06
C THR A 350 -22.61 4.68 -24.68
N GLY A 351 -22.76 5.74 -23.88
CA GLY A 351 -22.53 7.09 -24.41
C GLY A 351 -23.13 8.28 -23.66
N GLU A 352 -24.34 8.18 -23.13
CA GLU A 352 -24.99 9.34 -22.48
C GLU A 352 -24.38 9.62 -21.12
N ASP A 353 -24.37 10.90 -20.74
CA ASP A 353 -23.73 11.36 -19.50
C ASP A 353 -24.34 10.75 -18.24
N TYR A 354 -25.59 10.28 -18.28
CA TYR A 354 -26.21 9.64 -17.12
C TYR A 354 -25.66 8.22 -16.82
N GLY A 355 -24.85 7.65 -17.71
CA GLY A 355 -24.09 6.41 -17.51
C GLY A 355 -22.62 6.63 -17.14
N TYR A 356 -22.21 7.89 -16.86
CA TYR A 356 -20.83 8.23 -16.49
C TYR A 356 -20.77 8.85 -15.09
N TRP A 357 -19.70 8.52 -14.36
CA TRP A 357 -19.51 8.90 -12.97
C TRP A 357 -18.15 9.55 -12.74
N ARG A 358 -18.12 10.75 -12.18
CA ARG A 358 -16.90 11.37 -11.66
C ARG A 358 -16.68 10.85 -10.24
N VAL A 359 -15.56 10.15 -10.04
CA VAL A 359 -15.14 9.63 -8.74
C VAL A 359 -14.30 10.70 -8.06
N ILE A 360 -14.73 11.18 -6.90
CA ILE A 360 -14.07 12.24 -6.14
C ILE A 360 -13.78 11.71 -4.75
N GLN A 361 -12.51 11.68 -4.37
CA GLN A 361 -12.11 11.34 -3.01
C GLN A 361 -12.44 12.52 -2.08
N ALA A 362 -13.04 12.21 -0.92
CA ALA A 362 -13.29 13.14 0.16
C ALA A 362 -12.12 13.15 1.15
N ASP A 363 -12.09 14.14 2.04
CA ASP A 363 -11.01 14.33 3.02
C ASP A 363 -10.88 13.18 4.04
N ASP A 364 -11.90 12.32 4.16
CA ASP A 364 -11.92 11.14 5.01
C ASP A 364 -11.54 9.85 4.28
N GLY A 365 -10.91 9.96 3.09
CA GLY A 365 -10.40 8.83 2.32
C GLY A 365 -11.44 8.08 1.48
N TYR A 366 -12.74 8.24 1.78
CA TYR A 366 -13.85 7.68 0.99
C TYR A 366 -14.09 8.41 -0.33
N TYR A 367 -14.90 7.83 -1.20
CA TYR A 367 -15.25 8.39 -2.50
C TYR A 367 -16.72 8.79 -2.60
N GLN A 368 -16.98 9.91 -3.27
CA GLN A 368 -18.28 10.26 -3.83
C GLN A 368 -18.30 9.98 -5.33
N LEU A 369 -19.39 9.38 -5.83
CA LEU A 369 -19.59 9.14 -7.26
C LEU A 369 -20.65 10.11 -7.80
N LYS A 370 -20.20 11.18 -8.45
CA LYS A 370 -21.07 12.23 -9.04
C LYS A 370 -21.49 11.83 -10.44
N ASN A 371 -22.79 11.90 -10.74
CA ASN A 371 -23.27 11.58 -12.09
C ASN A 371 -22.86 12.69 -13.08
N LEU A 372 -22.43 12.34 -14.28
CA LEU A 372 -21.96 13.33 -15.26
C LEU A 372 -23.09 14.17 -15.86
N ALA A 373 -24.32 13.63 -15.96
CA ALA A 373 -25.47 14.39 -16.47
C ALA A 373 -25.91 15.53 -15.53
N ASP A 374 -25.70 15.36 -14.22
CA ASP A 374 -25.88 16.42 -13.22
C ASP A 374 -24.94 16.20 -12.03
N THR A 375 -23.83 16.92 -12.03
CA THR A 375 -22.77 16.78 -11.02
C THR A 375 -23.13 17.32 -9.63
N SER A 376 -24.32 17.94 -9.47
CA SER A 376 -24.89 18.25 -8.16
C SER A 376 -25.46 17.02 -7.45
N LYS A 377 -25.56 15.88 -8.15
CA LYS A 377 -26.13 14.63 -7.66
C LYS A 377 -25.11 13.51 -7.61
N VAL A 378 -25.27 12.64 -6.63
CA VAL A 378 -24.34 11.57 -6.28
C VAL A 378 -25.06 10.24 -6.06
N MET A 379 -24.32 9.15 -6.18
CA MET A 379 -24.74 7.81 -5.77
C MET A 379 -24.97 7.76 -4.25
N ASP A 380 -26.14 7.31 -3.84
CA ASP A 380 -26.67 7.43 -2.48
C ASP A 380 -27.33 6.12 -2.00
N LEU A 381 -27.02 5.72 -0.77
CA LEU A 381 -27.73 4.66 -0.06
C LEU A 381 -29.02 5.22 0.53
N ARG A 382 -30.17 4.82 -0.03
CA ARG A 382 -31.46 5.42 0.32
C ARG A 382 -31.72 5.39 1.83
N ASN A 383 -32.01 6.57 2.38
CA ASN A 383 -32.32 6.79 3.80
C ASN A 383 -31.22 6.32 4.77
N SER A 384 -29.96 6.19 4.33
CA SER A 384 -28.87 5.61 5.13
C SER A 384 -29.17 4.19 5.65
N ASN A 385 -30.08 3.45 5.00
CA ASN A 385 -30.53 2.17 5.48
C ASN A 385 -29.61 1.04 4.99
N ILE A 386 -28.88 0.42 5.92
CA ILE A 386 -27.93 -0.66 5.65
C ILE A 386 -28.58 -2.05 5.49
N GLN A 387 -29.90 -2.15 5.59
CA GLN A 387 -30.61 -3.42 5.42
C GLN A 387 -30.53 -3.90 3.96
N ASN A 388 -30.44 -5.22 3.79
CA ASN A 388 -30.47 -5.88 2.49
C ASN A 388 -31.67 -5.40 1.65
N MET A 389 -31.45 -5.27 0.34
CA MET A 389 -32.42 -4.79 -0.66
C MET A 389 -32.78 -3.30 -0.56
N THR A 390 -32.09 -2.51 0.28
CA THR A 390 -32.25 -1.05 0.26
C THR A 390 -31.78 -0.49 -1.08
N PRO A 391 -32.60 0.27 -1.82
CA PRO A 391 -32.21 0.79 -3.13
C PRO A 391 -30.99 1.72 -3.08
N ILE A 392 -30.10 1.58 -4.07
CA ILE A 392 -29.11 2.62 -4.38
C ILE A 392 -29.77 3.60 -5.36
N GLN A 393 -29.64 4.89 -5.09
CA GLN A 393 -30.30 5.94 -5.86
C GLN A 393 -29.34 7.05 -6.26
N LEU A 394 -29.75 7.85 -7.24
CA LEU A 394 -29.19 9.17 -7.48
C LEU A 394 -29.87 10.14 -6.51
N TYR A 395 -29.11 10.95 -5.79
CA TYR A 395 -29.66 11.93 -4.87
C TYR A 395 -28.87 13.23 -4.87
N ASP A 396 -29.48 14.33 -4.46
CA ASP A 396 -28.78 15.61 -4.33
C ASP A 396 -27.65 15.49 -3.29
N ASN A 397 -26.48 16.05 -3.62
CA ASN A 397 -25.31 15.94 -2.76
C ASN A 397 -25.55 16.68 -1.45
N ASN A 398 -25.63 15.93 -0.35
CA ASN A 398 -25.86 16.42 1.00
C ASN A 398 -24.70 16.05 1.96
N GLY A 399 -23.65 15.40 1.46
CA GLY A 399 -22.42 15.11 2.21
C GLY A 399 -22.55 14.05 3.30
N THR A 400 -23.68 13.36 3.41
CA THR A 400 -23.90 12.31 4.43
C THR A 400 -23.05 11.07 4.16
N LYS A 401 -22.84 10.22 5.19
CA LYS A 401 -22.16 8.91 5.04
C LYS A 401 -22.84 8.02 3.98
N ALA A 402 -24.15 8.20 3.74
CA ALA A 402 -24.89 7.46 2.72
C ALA A 402 -24.39 7.69 1.29
N GLN A 403 -23.65 8.79 1.07
CA GLN A 403 -23.12 9.22 -0.23
C GLN A 403 -21.61 9.01 -0.37
N LYS A 404 -21.02 8.29 0.58
CA LYS A 404 -19.58 8.02 0.67
C LYS A 404 -19.34 6.51 0.61
N TRP A 405 -18.39 6.12 -0.20
CA TRP A 405 -18.14 4.74 -0.58
C TRP A 405 -16.66 4.39 -0.49
N SER A 406 -16.34 3.20 0.00
CA SER A 406 -15.02 2.59 -0.20
C SER A 406 -15.01 1.91 -1.57
N ILE A 407 -13.94 2.07 -2.33
CA ILE A 407 -13.75 1.42 -3.63
C ILE A 407 -12.56 0.47 -3.47
N ASP A 408 -12.88 -0.79 -3.17
CA ASP A 408 -11.89 -1.79 -2.75
C ASP A 408 -11.53 -2.69 -3.93
N VAL A 409 -10.23 -2.80 -4.23
CA VAL A 409 -9.73 -3.67 -5.30
C VAL A 409 -10.13 -5.12 -5.03
N VAL A 410 -10.58 -5.80 -6.09
CA VAL A 410 -10.88 -7.25 -6.07
C VAL A 410 -9.67 -8.01 -6.62
N ASP A 411 -9.48 -9.26 -6.18
CA ASP A 411 -8.47 -10.21 -6.69
C ASP A 411 -7.01 -9.87 -6.42
N THR A 412 -6.76 -8.92 -5.52
CA THR A 412 -5.42 -8.56 -5.11
C THR A 412 -5.15 -9.00 -3.67
N PRO A 413 -4.09 -9.80 -3.42
CA PRO A 413 -3.70 -10.16 -2.07
C PRO A 413 -3.21 -8.92 -1.32
N LEU A 414 -3.99 -8.44 -0.34
CA LEU A 414 -3.64 -7.30 0.52
C LEU A 414 -2.36 -7.53 1.34
N ILE A 415 -2.08 -8.80 1.65
CA ILE A 415 -0.90 -9.25 2.38
C ILE A 415 -0.06 -10.12 1.43
N PRO A 416 1.19 -9.75 1.12
CA PRO A 416 2.09 -10.60 0.35
C PRO A 416 2.28 -11.96 1.03
N GLU A 417 2.59 -13.01 0.26
CA GLU A 417 2.95 -14.29 0.87
C GLU A 417 4.19 -14.15 1.75
N GLY A 418 4.19 -14.80 2.90
CA GLY A 418 5.26 -14.61 3.87
C GLY A 418 4.92 -15.15 5.25
N THR A 419 5.83 -14.94 6.20
CA THR A 419 5.62 -15.29 7.61
C THR A 419 5.34 -14.01 8.40
N TYR A 420 4.25 -14.00 9.16
CA TYR A 420 3.74 -12.83 9.87
C TYR A 420 3.40 -13.16 11.32
N THR A 421 3.38 -12.13 12.16
CA THR A 421 2.74 -12.16 13.47
C THR A 421 1.41 -11.42 13.38
N ILE A 422 0.36 -11.96 14.00
CA ILE A 422 -0.99 -11.38 14.00
C ILE A 422 -1.28 -10.88 15.41
N SER A 423 -1.38 -9.57 15.60
CA SER A 423 -1.65 -8.94 16.91
C SER A 423 -3.05 -8.34 16.96
N THR A 424 -3.67 -8.28 18.14
CA THR A 424 -4.96 -7.61 18.27
C THR A 424 -4.79 -6.09 18.17
N LYS A 425 -5.74 -5.42 17.50
CA LYS A 425 -5.78 -3.95 17.44
C LYS A 425 -5.89 -3.31 18.83
N LEU A 426 -6.47 -4.00 19.81
CA LEU A 426 -6.60 -3.51 21.18
C LEU A 426 -5.26 -3.40 21.94
N ASN A 427 -4.28 -4.25 21.59
CA ASN A 427 -2.97 -4.27 22.21
C ASN A 427 -1.97 -5.00 21.29
N TYR A 428 -1.13 -4.24 20.59
CA TYR A 428 -0.16 -4.79 19.62
C TYR A 428 0.89 -5.74 20.24
N LYS A 429 1.05 -5.75 21.57
CA LYS A 429 1.94 -6.68 22.28
C LYS A 429 1.30 -8.05 22.51
N LYS A 430 0.03 -8.22 22.16
CA LYS A 430 -0.75 -9.45 22.32
C LYS A 430 -1.03 -10.05 20.95
N VAL A 431 -0.60 -11.29 20.75
CA VAL A 431 -0.54 -11.95 19.45
C VAL A 431 -1.30 -13.27 19.46
N LEU A 432 -1.70 -13.71 18.26
CA LEU A 432 -2.25 -15.04 18.05
C LEU A 432 -1.17 -16.09 18.24
N ASP A 433 -1.38 -16.97 19.23
CA ASP A 433 -0.50 -18.07 19.58
C ASP A 433 -1.22 -19.41 19.35
N ALA A 434 -0.62 -20.26 18.53
CA ALA A 434 -1.15 -21.58 18.22
C ALA A 434 -0.71 -22.62 19.26
N ASN A 435 -1.65 -23.46 19.68
CA ASN A 435 -1.31 -24.82 20.11
C ASN A 435 -1.73 -25.83 19.03
N ASP A 436 -1.52 -27.12 19.27
CA ASP A 436 -1.77 -28.16 18.27
C ASP A 436 -3.26 -28.34 17.87
N THR A 437 -4.18 -27.63 18.54
CA THR A 437 -5.64 -27.76 18.38
C THR A 437 -6.39 -26.43 18.23
N ASN A 438 -5.89 -25.34 18.79
CA ASN A 438 -6.59 -24.07 18.94
C ASN A 438 -5.64 -22.88 18.86
N VAL A 439 -6.19 -21.70 18.59
CA VAL A 439 -5.50 -20.41 18.71
C VAL A 439 -6.01 -19.64 19.92
N MET A 440 -5.11 -18.95 20.62
CA MET A 440 -5.42 -18.09 21.76
C MET A 440 -4.58 -16.81 21.71
N LEU A 441 -5.00 -15.80 22.47
CA LEU A 441 -4.20 -14.59 22.64
C LEU A 441 -3.08 -14.81 23.66
N TYR A 442 -1.87 -14.35 23.37
CA TYR A 442 -0.76 -14.39 24.33
C TYR A 442 0.18 -13.19 24.16
N ASN A 443 0.97 -12.88 25.18
CA ASN A 443 2.09 -11.94 25.05
C ASN A 443 3.03 -12.34 23.89
N SER A 444 3.46 -11.36 23.10
CA SER A 444 4.49 -11.56 22.08
C SER A 444 5.80 -11.95 22.75
N MET A 445 6.23 -13.18 22.51
CA MET A 445 7.45 -13.77 23.10
C MET A 445 8.38 -14.31 22.02
N ASN A 446 8.13 -13.98 20.75
CA ASN A 446 8.94 -14.43 19.63
C ASN A 446 9.06 -15.96 19.53
N PHE A 447 7.98 -16.71 19.82
CA PHE A 447 7.93 -18.16 19.58
C PHE A 447 7.43 -18.50 18.17
N HIS A 448 7.86 -19.63 17.61
CA HIS A 448 7.39 -20.09 16.30
C HIS A 448 5.90 -20.45 16.27
N THR A 449 5.29 -20.69 17.43
CA THR A 449 3.83 -20.88 17.57
C THR A 449 3.05 -19.58 17.36
N GLN A 450 3.72 -18.42 17.38
CA GLN A 450 3.15 -17.09 17.15
C GLN A 450 3.41 -16.58 15.71
N ASP A 451 4.04 -17.42 14.88
CA ASP A 451 4.37 -17.11 13.49
C ASP A 451 3.42 -17.84 12.55
N TRP A 452 2.85 -17.09 11.61
CA TRP A 452 1.81 -17.55 10.69
C TRP A 452 2.28 -17.37 9.25
N VAL A 453 2.23 -18.43 8.45
CA VAL A 453 2.61 -18.38 7.04
C VAL A 453 1.36 -18.15 6.19
N PHE A 454 1.29 -17.01 5.53
CA PHE A 454 0.21 -16.64 4.61
C PHE A 454 0.54 -17.16 3.21
N LYS A 455 -0.36 -17.94 2.63
CA LYS A 455 -0.32 -18.38 1.23
C LYS A 455 -1.63 -18.03 0.55
N TYR A 456 -1.57 -17.34 -0.57
CA TYR A 456 -2.76 -16.87 -1.29
C TYR A 456 -3.18 -17.87 -2.35
N ASP A 457 -4.46 -18.24 -2.35
CA ASP A 457 -5.07 -19.06 -3.39
C ASP A 457 -5.84 -18.17 -4.36
N VAL A 458 -5.30 -18.06 -5.57
CA VAL A 458 -5.85 -17.22 -6.64
C VAL A 458 -7.25 -17.66 -7.07
N ASN A 459 -7.51 -18.98 -7.12
CA ASN A 459 -8.80 -19.49 -7.57
C ASN A 459 -9.88 -19.26 -6.51
N LYS A 460 -9.49 -19.26 -5.23
CA LYS A 460 -10.39 -19.01 -4.09
C LYS A 460 -10.45 -17.55 -3.66
N LYS A 461 -9.54 -16.71 -4.16
CA LYS A 461 -9.42 -15.29 -3.78
C LYS A 461 -9.29 -15.11 -2.26
N ALA A 462 -8.53 -16.00 -1.62
CA ALA A 462 -8.45 -16.12 -0.16
C ALA A 462 -7.12 -16.76 0.26
N TYR A 463 -6.79 -16.67 1.55
CA TYR A 463 -5.56 -17.19 2.12
C TYR A 463 -5.75 -18.51 2.85
N LYS A 464 -4.79 -19.41 2.71
CA LYS A 464 -4.47 -20.39 3.75
C LYS A 464 -3.47 -19.76 4.71
N ILE A 465 -3.73 -19.88 6.01
CA ILE A 465 -2.91 -19.30 7.07
C ILE A 465 -2.36 -20.44 7.94
N TYR A 466 -1.14 -20.87 7.63
CA TYR A 466 -0.47 -21.98 8.30
C TYR A 466 0.15 -21.51 9.60
N THR A 467 0.24 -22.40 10.60
CA THR A 467 1.21 -22.20 11.68
C THR A 467 2.61 -22.45 11.14
N LYS A 468 3.61 -21.71 11.64
CA LYS A 468 5.02 -21.99 11.30
C LYS A 468 5.54 -23.26 12.00
N TYR A 469 5.03 -23.54 13.20
CA TYR A 469 5.54 -24.60 14.08
C TYR A 469 4.91 -25.97 13.82
N PHE A 470 3.57 -26.08 13.76
CA PHE A 470 2.87 -27.34 13.54
C PHE A 470 2.73 -27.60 12.04
N GLN A 471 3.48 -28.57 11.52
CA GLN A 471 3.52 -28.89 10.10
C GLN A 471 2.13 -29.23 9.55
N ASN A 472 1.83 -28.71 8.34
CA ASN A 472 0.58 -28.89 7.60
C ASN A 472 -0.68 -28.35 8.31
N LYS A 473 -0.54 -27.74 9.50
CA LYS A 473 -1.65 -27.20 10.27
C LYS A 473 -1.76 -25.68 10.14
N GLY A 474 -2.97 -25.16 10.27
CA GLY A 474 -3.27 -23.74 10.21
C GLY A 474 -4.67 -23.40 10.71
N LEU A 475 -5.06 -22.14 10.55
CA LEU A 475 -6.38 -21.67 10.96
C LEU A 475 -7.49 -22.41 10.22
N PHE A 476 -8.43 -22.96 10.96
CA PHE A 476 -9.51 -23.77 10.41
C PHE A 476 -10.86 -23.40 11.01
N TYR A 477 -11.84 -23.11 10.15
CA TYR A 477 -13.20 -22.80 10.56
C TYR A 477 -13.97 -24.08 10.98
N GLN A 478 -14.54 -24.06 12.19
CA GLN A 478 -15.38 -25.15 12.71
C GLN A 478 -16.87 -24.84 12.59
N LYS A 479 -17.35 -23.92 13.42
CA LYS A 479 -18.74 -23.49 13.49
C LYS A 479 -18.82 -22.14 14.20
N GLU A 480 -20.00 -21.54 14.15
CA GLU A 480 -20.29 -20.25 14.78
C GLU A 480 -20.14 -20.35 16.31
N ASN A 481 -19.65 -19.27 16.94
CA ASN A 481 -19.49 -19.13 18.39
C ASN A 481 -18.61 -20.19 19.05
N THR A 482 -17.67 -20.79 18.32
CA THR A 482 -16.62 -21.64 18.90
C THR A 482 -15.23 -21.10 18.65
N ASN A 483 -14.28 -21.60 19.43
CA ASN A 483 -12.86 -21.35 19.20
C ASN A 483 -12.49 -21.68 17.75
N VAL A 484 -11.65 -20.83 17.15
CA VAL A 484 -10.98 -21.16 15.89
C VAL A 484 -9.95 -22.26 16.18
N SER A 485 -9.99 -23.35 15.41
CA SER A 485 -9.01 -24.43 15.56
C SER A 485 -7.75 -24.17 14.77
N VAL A 486 -6.72 -24.89 15.19
CA VAL A 486 -5.56 -25.23 14.39
C VAL A 486 -5.73 -26.68 13.95
N ASP A 487 -5.88 -26.92 12.65
CA ASP A 487 -6.10 -28.26 12.09
C ASP A 487 -5.33 -28.42 10.77
N ASN A 488 -5.24 -29.65 10.24
CA ASN A 488 -4.62 -29.93 8.96
C ASN A 488 -5.35 -29.16 7.85
N ILE A 489 -4.62 -28.30 7.14
CA ILE A 489 -5.17 -27.45 6.07
C ILE A 489 -4.68 -27.86 4.68
N ASP A 490 -3.89 -28.92 4.57
CA ASP A 490 -3.48 -29.54 3.30
C ASP A 490 -4.39 -30.72 2.92
N ILE A 491 -5.68 -30.58 3.24
CA ILE A 491 -6.70 -31.56 2.87
C ILE A 491 -6.88 -31.52 1.34
N PRO A 492 -6.76 -32.66 0.62
CA PRO A 492 -6.91 -32.72 -0.83
C PRO A 492 -8.39 -32.73 -1.25
N ASP A 493 -9.18 -31.82 -0.68
CA ASP A 493 -10.57 -31.59 -1.01
C ASP A 493 -10.72 -30.14 -1.52
N PRO A 494 -10.85 -29.94 -2.85
CA PRO A 494 -10.95 -28.60 -3.42
C PRO A 494 -12.23 -27.87 -3.00
N ASP A 495 -13.27 -28.58 -2.57
CA ASP A 495 -14.55 -27.99 -2.17
C ASP A 495 -14.56 -27.58 -0.69
N ASN A 496 -13.60 -28.04 0.10
CA ASN A 496 -13.48 -27.66 1.49
C ASN A 496 -12.94 -26.22 1.63
N LEU A 497 -13.85 -25.29 1.92
CA LEU A 497 -13.53 -23.87 2.11
C LEU A 497 -13.12 -23.49 3.54
N ARG A 498 -13.21 -24.42 4.52
CA ARG A 498 -12.92 -24.16 5.94
C ARG A 498 -11.49 -23.66 6.26
N PRO A 499 -10.43 -24.05 5.52
CA PRO A 499 -9.09 -23.54 5.78
C PRO A 499 -8.79 -22.19 5.11
N TYR A 500 -9.74 -21.62 4.36
CA TYR A 500 -9.53 -20.41 3.57
C TYR A 500 -10.13 -19.18 4.26
N TRP A 501 -9.38 -18.09 4.26
CA TRP A 501 -9.69 -16.85 4.95
C TRP A 501 -9.52 -15.65 4.03
N ILE A 502 -10.54 -14.79 3.94
CA ILE A 502 -10.48 -13.51 3.26
C ILE A 502 -9.88 -12.48 4.22
N ILE A 503 -8.95 -11.67 3.74
CA ILE A 503 -8.38 -10.54 4.47
C ILE A 503 -9.00 -9.26 3.92
N GLU A 504 -9.53 -8.42 4.81
CA GLU A 504 -10.13 -7.13 4.46
C GLU A 504 -9.50 -6.04 5.33
N TYR A 505 -9.38 -4.81 4.83
CA TYR A 505 -8.85 -3.69 5.60
C TYR A 505 -9.97 -2.69 5.93
N ASP A 506 -10.08 -2.31 7.20
CA ASP A 506 -11.02 -1.29 7.66
C ASP A 506 -10.37 0.09 7.63
N LEU A 507 -10.89 0.99 6.79
CA LEU A 507 -10.34 2.35 6.64
C LEU A 507 -10.67 3.25 7.84
N GLU A 508 -11.82 3.05 8.51
CA GLU A 508 -12.27 3.95 9.58
C GLU A 508 -11.50 3.74 10.90
N GLN A 509 -11.20 2.50 11.27
CA GLN A 509 -10.52 2.15 12.52
C GLN A 509 -9.06 1.71 12.30
N GLY A 510 -8.69 1.41 11.06
CA GLY A 510 -7.40 0.88 10.66
C GLY A 510 -7.17 -0.53 11.20
N GLY A 511 -6.90 -1.49 10.31
CA GLY A 511 -6.57 -2.86 10.70
C GLY A 511 -7.25 -3.89 9.81
N TYR A 512 -6.83 -5.14 9.96
CA TYR A 512 -7.29 -6.22 9.12
C TYR A 512 -8.37 -7.05 9.80
N LEU A 513 -9.45 -7.31 9.07
CA LEU A 513 -10.44 -8.32 9.39
C LEU A 513 -10.01 -9.65 8.75
N ILE A 514 -10.19 -10.76 9.46
CA ILE A 514 -9.88 -12.10 8.93
C ILE A 514 -11.17 -12.92 8.93
N ARG A 515 -11.76 -13.09 7.74
CA ARG A 515 -13.10 -13.64 7.50
C ARG A 515 -13.03 -15.05 6.95
N SER A 516 -13.89 -15.95 7.42
CA SER A 516 -13.98 -17.31 6.89
C SER A 516 -14.58 -17.32 5.48
N LEU A 517 -13.91 -17.93 4.51
CA LEU A 517 -14.47 -18.15 3.17
C LEU A 517 -15.62 -19.19 3.21
N PHE A 518 -15.60 -20.10 4.18
CA PHE A 518 -16.66 -21.11 4.34
C PHE A 518 -17.97 -20.51 4.87
N ASN A 519 -17.88 -19.55 5.79
CA ASN A 519 -19.05 -18.82 6.30
C ASN A 519 -18.72 -17.34 6.38
N LEU A 520 -19.14 -16.60 5.34
CA LEU A 520 -18.82 -15.18 5.17
C LEU A 520 -19.40 -14.29 6.25
N THR A 521 -20.30 -14.76 7.11
CA THR A 521 -20.76 -14.00 8.27
C THR A 521 -19.75 -14.03 9.43
N GLN A 522 -18.77 -14.94 9.40
CA GLN A 522 -17.90 -15.24 10.54
C GLN A 522 -16.48 -14.73 10.33
N VAL A 523 -15.94 -14.11 11.37
CA VAL A 523 -14.58 -13.55 11.42
C VAL A 523 -13.86 -14.00 12.69
N LEU A 524 -12.54 -13.89 12.70
CA LEU A 524 -11.73 -14.01 13.92
C LEU A 524 -12.10 -12.90 14.91
N HIS A 525 -12.50 -13.30 16.11
CA HIS A 525 -12.97 -12.40 17.15
C HIS A 525 -12.30 -12.70 18.50
N LEU A 526 -11.72 -11.68 19.12
CA LEU A 526 -11.18 -11.77 20.47
C LEU A 526 -12.30 -11.71 21.51
N GLN A 527 -12.49 -12.81 22.23
CA GLN A 527 -13.60 -13.00 23.15
C GLN A 527 -13.64 -11.90 24.23
N GLY A 528 -14.80 -11.25 24.36
CA GLY A 528 -15.05 -10.26 25.41
C GLY A 528 -14.14 -9.03 25.35
N SER A 529 -13.40 -8.83 24.25
CA SER A 529 -12.33 -7.82 24.15
C SER A 529 -11.24 -7.91 25.22
N SER A 530 -11.10 -9.07 25.90
CA SER A 530 -10.07 -9.25 26.92
C SER A 530 -8.70 -9.43 26.29
N THR A 531 -7.72 -8.68 26.78
CA THR A 531 -6.32 -8.82 26.36
C THR A 531 -5.49 -9.69 27.31
N ASP A 532 -6.15 -10.47 28.18
CA ASP A 532 -5.47 -11.39 29.08
C ASP A 532 -4.90 -12.58 28.30
N ASP A 533 -3.78 -13.12 28.80
CA ASP A 533 -3.19 -14.32 28.21
C ASP A 533 -4.19 -15.48 28.24
N ARG A 534 -4.18 -16.27 27.16
CA ARG A 534 -5.08 -17.41 26.90
C ARG A 534 -6.53 -17.03 26.62
N THR A 535 -6.83 -15.76 26.35
CA THR A 535 -8.17 -15.37 25.90
C THR A 535 -8.47 -16.07 24.56
N PRO A 536 -9.61 -16.79 24.45
CA PRO A 536 -9.96 -17.51 23.22
C PRO A 536 -10.21 -16.59 22.03
N ILE A 537 -9.90 -17.10 20.84
CA ILE A 537 -10.32 -16.49 19.59
C ILE A 537 -11.46 -17.29 19.00
N LEU A 538 -12.58 -16.63 18.73
CA LEU A 538 -13.82 -17.24 18.29
C LEU A 538 -14.07 -16.99 16.80
N ASN A 539 -14.86 -17.88 16.19
CA ASN A 539 -15.64 -17.55 14.99
C ASN A 539 -16.87 -16.77 15.44
N TYR A 540 -17.00 -15.51 15.03
CA TYR A 540 -18.10 -14.65 15.46
C TYR A 540 -18.66 -13.82 14.32
N VAL A 541 -19.93 -13.41 14.45
CA VAL A 541 -20.60 -12.56 13.46
C VAL A 541 -19.84 -11.24 13.28
N VAL A 542 -19.55 -10.90 12.03
CA VAL A 542 -18.87 -9.66 11.65
C VAL A 542 -19.63 -8.42 12.15
N ASN A 543 -18.90 -7.47 12.73
CA ASN A 543 -19.40 -6.16 13.13
C ASN A 543 -18.31 -5.07 13.12
N PHE A 544 -17.10 -5.39 12.64
CA PHE A 544 -15.97 -4.46 12.52
C PHE A 544 -15.51 -3.81 13.83
N ASN A 545 -15.93 -4.27 15.01
CA ASN A 545 -15.41 -3.75 16.28
C ASN A 545 -13.91 -4.02 16.42
N LYS A 546 -13.19 -3.19 17.20
CA LYS A 546 -11.73 -3.31 17.43
C LYS A 546 -11.26 -4.71 17.87
N ASN A 547 -12.09 -5.51 18.51
CA ASN A 547 -11.77 -6.89 18.90
C ASN A 547 -11.90 -7.92 17.76
N GLN A 548 -12.33 -7.51 16.56
CA GLN A 548 -12.29 -8.29 15.32
C GLN A 548 -11.21 -7.79 14.37
N LEU A 549 -10.52 -6.69 14.70
CA LEU A 549 -9.46 -6.10 13.90
C LEU A 549 -8.08 -6.51 14.43
N TRP A 550 -7.18 -6.78 13.49
CA TRP A 550 -5.86 -7.32 13.73
C TRP A 550 -4.79 -6.48 13.02
N ASN A 551 -3.60 -6.35 13.62
CA ASN A 551 -2.42 -5.87 12.89
C ASN A 551 -1.63 -7.10 12.43
N ILE A 552 -1.32 -7.15 11.13
CA ILE A 552 -0.51 -8.21 10.51
C ILE A 552 0.85 -7.61 10.18
N ALA A 553 1.91 -8.09 10.82
CA ALA A 553 3.26 -7.56 10.67
C ALA A 553 4.23 -8.69 10.29
N PRO A 554 5.21 -8.46 9.39
CA PRO A 554 6.21 -9.47 9.06
C PRO A 554 6.88 -10.03 10.32
N SER A 555 6.93 -11.35 10.41
CA SER A 555 7.57 -12.04 11.53
C SER A 555 9.06 -11.79 11.50
N GLN A 556 9.68 -11.64 12.67
CA GLN A 556 11.13 -11.64 12.75
C GLN A 556 11.67 -13.03 12.40
N GLU A 557 12.70 -13.09 11.56
CA GLU A 557 13.42 -14.34 11.32
C GLU A 557 14.12 -14.75 12.63
N LYS A 558 13.75 -15.92 13.14
CA LYS A 558 14.33 -16.50 14.33
C LYS A 558 15.39 -17.52 13.89
N GLY A 559 16.58 -17.44 14.48
CA GLY A 559 17.61 -18.46 14.30
C GLY A 559 17.07 -19.83 14.68
N LYS A 560 17.46 -20.85 13.90
CA LYS A 560 17.07 -22.24 14.14
C LYS A 560 17.52 -22.77 15.50
#